data_AF-A0A520NP76-F1
#
_entry.id   AF-A0A520NP76-F1
#
_cell.length_a   1.000
_cell.length_b   1.000
_cell.length_c   1.000
_cell.angle_alpha   90.00
_cell.angle_beta   90.00
_cell.angle_gamma   90.00
#
_symmetry.space_group_name_H-M   'P 1'
#
loop_
_entity.id
_entity.type
_entity.pdbx_description
1 polymer ?
#
loop_
_entity_poly.entity_id
_entity_poly.type
_entity_poly.pdbx_seq_one_letter_code
_entity_poly.pdbx_strand_id
1 'polypeptide(L)'
;MKRSKSVKLVAMGTGLLLVAACEEAKVDTALFESVKQCTGLGLSEQECVANFQQAQQTHIAAAPKYTSQADCEADFGAEKCELAPQRTTSGGSVFMPLMAGYMMGSMLSGGGRGQPLYRGANSTNFRTADNKAVGSKTGRTKVAQSAA
;
A
#
# COMPACT_ATOMS: atom_id res chain seq x y z
N MET A 1 27.22 -24.33 67.26
CA MET A 1 28.08 -23.97 66.11
C MET A 1 27.31 -24.21 64.82
N LYS A 2 27.45 -23.28 63.85
CA LYS A 2 27.40 -23.52 62.39
C LYS A 2 26.06 -23.33 61.62
N ARG A 3 25.87 -22.05 61.25
CA ARG A 3 25.59 -21.48 59.90
C ARG A 3 24.20 -21.66 59.24
N SER A 4 23.56 -20.50 59.07
CA SER A 4 22.48 -20.09 58.16
C SER A 4 22.56 -20.67 56.75
N LYS A 5 21.42 -20.67 56.03
CA LYS A 5 21.19 -19.85 54.81
C LYS A 5 19.68 -19.60 54.59
N SER A 6 19.24 -18.35 54.74
CA SER A 6 17.90 -17.90 54.34
C SER A 6 17.93 -17.51 52.86
N VAL A 7 17.10 -18.15 52.03
CA VAL A 7 16.96 -17.84 50.61
C VAL A 7 16.12 -16.57 50.46
N LYS A 8 16.74 -15.48 50.02
CA LYS A 8 16.05 -14.24 49.66
C LYS A 8 15.43 -14.42 48.27
N LEU A 9 14.12 -14.68 48.23
CA LEU A 9 13.32 -14.57 47.01
C LEU A 9 13.04 -13.08 46.77
N VAL A 10 13.83 -12.48 45.89
CA VAL A 10 13.54 -11.16 45.30
C VAL A 10 13.09 -11.42 43.86
N ALA A 11 11.78 -11.49 43.65
CA ALA A 11 11.17 -11.33 42.33
C ALA A 11 10.62 -9.89 42.31
N MET A 12 11.39 -8.93 41.82
CA MET A 12 11.51 -8.50 40.42
C MET A 12 10.17 -8.07 39.80
N GLY A 13 9.99 -6.75 39.75
CA GLY A 13 9.43 -6.07 38.58
C GLY A 13 7.91 -5.97 38.49
N THR A 14 7.37 -4.85 38.94
CA THR A 14 6.12 -4.30 38.41
C THR A 14 6.32 -3.93 36.94
N GLY A 15 6.10 -4.88 36.03
CA GLY A 15 5.93 -4.59 34.62
C GLY A 15 4.52 -4.06 34.38
N LEU A 16 4.35 -2.74 34.41
CA LEU A 16 3.21 -2.11 33.72
C LEU A 16 3.41 -2.42 32.24
N LEU A 17 2.75 -3.46 31.75
CA LEU A 17 2.51 -3.67 30.33
C LEU A 17 1.63 -2.50 29.87
N LEU A 18 2.27 -1.39 29.52
CA LEU A 18 1.66 -0.37 28.67
C LEU A 18 1.50 -1.02 27.30
N VAL A 19 0.38 -1.72 27.12
CA VAL A 19 -0.14 -2.04 25.79
C VAL A 19 -0.51 -0.69 25.18
N ALA A 20 0.48 0.01 24.65
CA ALA A 20 0.24 1.07 23.70
C ALA A 20 -0.51 0.39 22.54
N ALA A 21 -1.80 0.69 22.43
CA ALA A 21 -2.56 0.36 21.24
C ALA A 21 -1.71 0.78 20.04
N CYS A 22 -1.49 -0.12 19.08
CA CYS A 22 -0.84 0.19 17.81
C CYS A 22 -1.75 1.14 17.01
N GLU A 23 -1.90 2.39 17.47
CA GLU A 23 -2.43 3.47 16.66
C GLU A 23 -1.33 3.85 15.68
N GLU A 24 -1.41 3.24 14.50
CA GLU A 24 -0.52 3.55 13.39
C GLU A 24 -0.75 5.00 12.94
N ALA A 25 0.33 5.76 12.80
CA ALA A 25 0.25 7.14 12.36
C ALA A 25 -0.41 7.22 10.98
N LYS A 26 -1.27 8.23 10.79
CA LYS A 26 -1.89 8.51 9.49
C LYS A 26 -1.19 9.66 8.81
N VAL A 27 -0.90 9.50 7.53
CA VAL A 27 -0.21 10.50 6.71
C VAL A 27 -1.14 11.06 5.64
N ASP A 28 -0.98 12.35 5.34
CA ASP A 28 -1.75 13.03 4.30
C ASP A 28 -1.28 12.58 2.92
N THR A 29 -2.24 12.19 2.09
CA THR A 29 -2.06 11.72 0.72
C THR A 29 -3.18 12.25 -0.16
N ALA A 30 -3.05 12.05 -1.47
CA ALA A 30 -4.14 12.26 -2.40
C ALA A 30 -4.24 11.10 -3.39
N LEU A 31 -5.47 10.65 -3.64
CA LEU A 31 -5.79 9.54 -4.53
C LEU A 31 -6.36 10.09 -5.85
N PHE A 32 -5.89 9.56 -6.96
CA PHE A 32 -6.25 10.05 -8.30
C PHE A 32 -6.46 8.90 -9.26
N GLU A 33 -7.43 9.01 -10.17
CA GLU A 33 -7.59 8.08 -11.30
C GLU A 33 -6.84 8.57 -12.55
N SER A 34 -6.47 9.86 -12.61
CA SER A 34 -5.78 10.44 -13.77
C SER A 34 -4.95 11.69 -13.43
N VAL A 35 -4.07 12.09 -14.36
CA VAL A 35 -3.33 13.37 -14.30
C VAL A 35 -4.30 14.55 -14.27
N LYS A 36 -5.37 14.50 -15.08
CA LYS A 36 -6.41 15.56 -15.13
C LYS A 36 -7.09 15.78 -13.78
N GLN A 37 -7.33 14.71 -13.03
CA GLN A 37 -7.91 14.83 -11.71
C GLN A 37 -6.94 15.47 -10.71
N CYS A 38 -5.65 15.17 -10.83
CA CYS A 38 -4.61 15.77 -10.01
C CYS A 38 -4.45 17.27 -10.27
N THR A 39 -4.38 17.69 -11.54
CA THR A 39 -4.33 19.12 -11.87
C THR A 39 -5.62 19.84 -11.47
N GLY A 40 -6.77 19.15 -11.52
CA GLY A 40 -8.05 19.66 -11.01
C GLY A 40 -8.09 19.94 -9.50
N LEU A 41 -7.16 19.40 -8.70
CA LEU A 41 -6.99 19.73 -7.28
C LEU A 41 -6.00 20.87 -7.03
N GLY A 42 -5.53 21.55 -8.08
CA GLY A 42 -4.62 22.70 -7.97
C GLY A 42 -3.14 22.34 -7.85
N LEU A 43 -2.76 21.11 -8.17
CA LEU A 43 -1.36 20.66 -8.28
C LEU A 43 -0.79 21.00 -9.66
N SER A 44 0.52 21.15 -9.78
CA SER A 44 1.14 21.44 -11.07
C SER A 44 1.06 20.22 -12.00
N GLU A 45 0.94 20.47 -13.31
CA GLU A 45 0.92 19.40 -14.31
C GLU A 45 2.21 18.56 -14.25
N GLN A 46 3.36 19.20 -14.05
CA GLN A 46 4.64 18.52 -13.90
C GLN A 46 4.64 17.51 -12.74
N GLU A 47 4.15 17.91 -11.57
CA GLU A 47 4.06 17.02 -10.40
C GLU A 47 3.09 15.86 -10.65
N CYS A 48 1.93 16.14 -11.25
CA CYS A 48 0.92 15.13 -11.56
C CYS A 48 1.44 14.09 -12.56
N VAL A 49 2.09 14.54 -13.64
CA VAL A 49 2.69 13.65 -14.66
C VAL A 49 3.82 12.83 -14.06
N ALA A 50 4.71 13.46 -13.29
CA ALA A 50 5.84 12.76 -12.67
C ALA A 50 5.38 11.65 -11.72
N ASN A 51 4.39 11.94 -10.87
CA ASN A 51 3.84 10.95 -9.94
C ASN A 51 3.06 9.84 -10.67
N PHE A 52 2.30 10.17 -11.71
CA PHE A 52 1.59 9.17 -12.51
C PHE A 52 2.56 8.23 -13.23
N GLN A 53 3.65 8.75 -13.81
CA GLN A 53 4.70 7.95 -14.43
C GLN A 53 5.42 7.05 -13.41
N GLN A 54 5.73 7.58 -12.23
CA GLN A 54 6.32 6.79 -11.15
C GLN A 54 5.39 5.65 -10.72
N ALA A 55 4.08 5.92 -10.61
CA ALA A 55 3.09 4.90 -10.27
C ALA A 55 3.03 3.80 -11.34
N GLN A 56 3.09 4.14 -12.63
CA GLN A 56 3.15 3.15 -13.72
C GLN A 56 4.42 2.28 -13.67
N GLN A 57 5.57 2.88 -13.35
CA GLN A 57 6.81 2.10 -13.22
C GLN A 57 6.73 1.13 -12.03
N THR A 58 6.24 1.62 -10.89
CA THR A 58 6.03 0.79 -9.70
C THR A 58 4.98 -0.28 -9.96
N HIS A 59 3.94 0.01 -10.73
CA HIS A 59 2.91 -0.94 -11.14
C HIS A 59 3.50 -2.13 -11.88
N ILE A 60 4.36 -1.89 -12.88
CA ILE A 60 5.03 -2.97 -13.63
C ILE A 60 5.85 -3.85 -12.67
N ALA A 61 6.57 -3.24 -11.73
CA ALA A 61 7.48 -3.93 -10.83
C ALA A 61 6.76 -4.68 -9.67
N ALA A 62 5.75 -4.07 -9.07
CA ALA A 62 5.18 -4.50 -7.79
C ALA A 62 3.73 -5.00 -7.87
N ALA A 63 3.03 -4.84 -9.01
CA ALA A 63 1.67 -5.35 -9.13
C ALA A 63 1.60 -6.85 -8.83
N PRO A 64 0.53 -7.32 -8.16
CA PRO A 64 0.26 -8.74 -7.98
C PRO A 64 0.35 -9.52 -9.30
N LYS A 65 1.02 -10.67 -9.25
CA LYS A 65 1.34 -11.49 -10.42
C LYS A 65 0.56 -12.80 -10.37
N TYR A 66 -0.13 -13.11 -11.45
CA TYR A 66 -0.96 -14.30 -11.61
C TYR A 66 -0.49 -15.13 -12.78
N THR A 67 -0.60 -16.45 -12.67
CA THR A 67 -0.30 -17.39 -13.76
C THR A 67 -1.46 -17.56 -14.74
N SER A 68 -2.67 -17.13 -14.37
CA SER A 68 -3.85 -17.17 -15.23
C SER A 68 -4.64 -15.86 -15.17
N GLN A 69 -5.31 -15.52 -16.28
CA GLN A 69 -6.20 -14.37 -16.34
C GLN A 69 -7.40 -14.56 -15.42
N ALA A 70 -7.96 -15.77 -15.36
CA ALA A 70 -9.13 -16.09 -14.56
C ALA A 70 -8.88 -15.86 -13.05
N ASP A 71 -7.69 -16.22 -12.54
CA ASP A 71 -7.35 -15.99 -11.13
C ASP A 71 -7.23 -14.50 -10.82
N CYS A 72 -6.61 -13.73 -11.73
CA CYS A 72 -6.52 -12.28 -11.59
C CYS A 72 -7.91 -11.64 -11.60
N GLU A 73 -8.78 -12.04 -12.53
CA GLU A 73 -10.13 -11.49 -12.66
C GLU A 73 -11.05 -11.92 -11.50
N ALA A 74 -10.81 -13.08 -10.89
CA ALA A 74 -11.51 -13.48 -9.67
C ALA A 74 -11.21 -12.50 -8.51
N ASP A 75 -9.97 -12.02 -8.40
CA ASP A 75 -9.54 -11.12 -7.34
C ASP A 75 -9.85 -9.65 -7.61
N PHE A 76 -9.69 -9.19 -8.86
CA PHE A 76 -9.78 -7.77 -9.24
C PHE A 76 -11.04 -7.43 -10.04
N GLY A 77 -11.69 -8.41 -10.66
CA GLY A 77 -12.91 -8.28 -11.44
C GLY A 77 -12.68 -8.59 -12.92
N ALA A 78 -13.75 -8.97 -13.60
CA ALA A 78 -13.74 -9.26 -15.04
C ALA A 78 -13.18 -8.08 -15.83
N GLU A 79 -12.34 -8.38 -16.83
CA GLU A 79 -11.70 -7.40 -17.73
C GLU A 79 -10.81 -6.36 -17.02
N LYS A 80 -10.42 -6.61 -15.75
CA LYS A 80 -9.52 -5.74 -14.99
C LYS A 80 -8.11 -6.29 -14.85
N CYS A 81 -7.70 -7.12 -15.80
CA CYS A 81 -6.38 -7.75 -15.81
C CYS A 81 -5.72 -7.59 -17.17
N GLU A 82 -4.40 -7.43 -17.16
CA GLU A 82 -3.56 -7.29 -18.34
C GLU A 82 -2.35 -8.21 -18.26
N LEU A 83 -1.69 -8.40 -19.40
CA LEU A 83 -0.41 -9.11 -19.45
C LEU A 83 0.70 -8.21 -18.89
N ALA A 84 1.42 -8.72 -17.90
CA ALA A 84 2.61 -8.06 -17.41
C ALA A 84 3.65 -8.01 -18.55
N PRO A 85 4.36 -6.87 -18.73
CA PRO A 85 5.39 -6.75 -19.75
C PRO A 85 6.64 -7.61 -19.44
N GLN A 86 6.76 -8.09 -18.20
CA GLN A 86 7.83 -8.96 -17.73
C GLN A 86 7.39 -10.42 -17.85
N ARG A 87 8.25 -11.28 -18.43
CA ARG A 87 8.04 -12.74 -18.46
C ARG A 87 8.71 -13.40 -17.27
N THR A 88 8.18 -14.54 -16.81
CA THR A 88 8.88 -15.37 -15.81
C THR A 88 10.14 -15.98 -16.40
N THR A 89 11.06 -16.42 -15.54
CA THR A 89 12.26 -17.19 -15.94
C THR A 89 11.91 -18.47 -16.72
N SER A 90 10.72 -19.02 -16.52
CA SER A 90 10.19 -20.19 -17.24
C SER A 90 9.53 -19.83 -18.59
N GLY A 91 9.55 -18.57 -19.01
CA GLY A 91 9.02 -18.11 -20.29
C GLY A 91 7.49 -17.95 -20.33
N GLY A 92 6.80 -18.12 -19.20
CA GLY A 92 5.36 -17.97 -19.08
C GLY A 92 4.91 -16.52 -19.07
N SER A 93 3.76 -16.26 -19.68
CA SER A 93 3.03 -15.00 -19.53
C SER A 93 2.50 -14.86 -18.11
N VAL A 94 2.58 -13.65 -17.56
CA VAL A 94 2.06 -13.33 -16.22
C VAL A 94 0.96 -12.30 -16.39
N PHE A 95 -0.14 -12.48 -15.66
CA PHE A 95 -1.23 -11.51 -15.61
C PHE A 95 -1.07 -10.63 -14.38
N MET A 96 -1.47 -9.38 -14.50
CA MET A 96 -1.49 -8.42 -13.40
C MET A 96 -2.75 -7.56 -13.49
N PRO A 97 -3.26 -7.07 -12.35
CA PRO A 97 -4.46 -6.23 -12.35
C PRO A 97 -4.17 -4.90 -13.02
N LEU A 98 -5.16 -4.31 -13.68
CA LEU A 98 -5.09 -2.95 -14.21
C LEU A 98 -4.95 -1.94 -13.09
N MET A 99 -4.09 -0.93 -13.31
CA MET A 99 -3.99 0.20 -12.41
C MET A 99 -5.29 1.02 -12.44
N ALA A 100 -6.02 1.03 -11.32
CA ALA A 100 -7.26 1.79 -11.18
C ALA A 100 -7.02 3.27 -10.84
N GLY A 101 -5.80 3.63 -10.45
CA GLY A 101 -5.41 4.99 -10.10
C GLY A 101 -4.02 5.02 -9.48
N TYR A 102 -3.65 6.16 -8.90
CA TYR A 102 -2.41 6.36 -8.18
C TYR A 102 -2.62 7.20 -6.93
N MET A 103 -1.79 6.95 -5.94
CA MET A 103 -1.71 7.71 -4.71
C MET A 103 -0.44 8.55 -4.74
N MET A 104 -0.54 9.80 -4.31
CA MET A 104 0.58 10.69 -4.11
C MET A 104 0.67 11.04 -2.63
N GLY A 105 1.77 10.67 -1.98
CA GLY A 105 2.04 11.05 -0.61
C GLY A 105 2.56 12.48 -0.49
N SER A 106 2.40 13.07 0.69
CA SER A 106 3.07 14.33 1.01
C SER A 106 4.59 14.15 1.03
N MET A 107 5.34 15.11 0.49
CA MET A 107 6.81 15.11 0.60
C MET A 107 7.28 15.09 2.06
N LEU A 108 6.48 15.63 2.99
CA LEU A 108 6.79 15.64 4.42
C LEU A 108 6.68 14.26 5.08
N SER A 109 5.95 13.30 4.50
CA SER A 109 5.79 11.96 5.05
C SER A 109 6.75 10.92 4.46
N GLY A 110 7.80 11.36 3.75
CA GLY A 110 8.81 10.48 3.15
C GLY A 110 8.33 9.67 1.94
N GLY A 111 7.06 9.85 1.53
CA GLY A 111 6.38 9.07 0.50
C GLY A 111 5.95 9.91 -0.71
N GLY A 112 6.70 10.95 -1.08
CA GLY A 112 6.41 11.81 -2.23
C GLY A 112 6.50 11.14 -3.61
N ARG A 113 6.36 9.81 -3.67
CA ARG A 113 6.46 9.01 -4.90
C ARG A 113 5.08 8.44 -5.22
N GLY A 114 4.67 8.54 -6.48
CA GLY A 114 3.42 7.97 -6.94
C GLY A 114 3.38 6.45 -6.74
N GLN A 115 2.36 5.97 -6.05
CA GLN A 115 2.09 4.55 -5.83
C GLN A 115 0.88 4.11 -6.64
N PRO A 116 0.90 2.94 -7.30
CA PRO A 116 -0.24 2.45 -8.05
C PRO A 116 -1.33 1.93 -7.12
N LEU A 117 -2.57 2.10 -7.55
CA LEU A 117 -3.75 1.65 -6.83
C LEU A 117 -4.57 0.69 -7.68
N TYR A 118 -5.19 -0.26 -6.99
CA TYR A 118 -6.03 -1.29 -7.57
C TYR A 118 -7.37 -1.35 -6.85
N ARG A 119 -8.35 -2.04 -7.46
CA ARG A 119 -9.64 -2.33 -6.83
C ARG A 119 -9.92 -3.82 -6.93
N GLY A 120 -10.31 -4.42 -5.81
CA GLY A 120 -10.76 -5.81 -5.80
C GLY A 120 -12.13 -5.96 -6.46
N ALA A 121 -12.46 -7.16 -6.93
CA ALA A 121 -13.71 -7.47 -7.64
C ALA A 121 -14.96 -7.03 -6.85
N ASN A 122 -14.92 -7.23 -5.52
CA ASN A 122 -16.04 -6.98 -4.61
C ASN A 122 -15.82 -5.75 -3.70
N SER A 123 -14.94 -4.83 -4.08
CA SER A 123 -14.58 -3.69 -3.24
C SER A 123 -14.56 -2.38 -4.02
N THR A 124 -15.17 -1.35 -3.43
CA THR A 124 -15.05 0.03 -3.91
C THR A 124 -13.78 0.70 -3.40
N ASN A 125 -13.06 0.09 -2.45
CA ASN A 125 -11.83 0.66 -1.90
C ASN A 125 -10.65 0.46 -2.85
N PHE A 126 -9.88 1.52 -3.03
CA PHE A 126 -8.53 1.47 -3.57
C PHE A 126 -7.59 0.76 -2.60
N ARG A 127 -6.67 -0.01 -3.17
CA ARG A 127 -5.66 -0.77 -2.43
C ARG A 127 -4.29 -0.63 -3.09
N THR A 128 -3.23 -0.62 -2.29
CA THR A 128 -1.85 -0.67 -2.80
C THR A 128 -1.51 -2.06 -3.34
N ALA A 129 -0.34 -2.20 -3.95
CA ALA A 129 0.19 -3.50 -4.38
C ALA A 129 0.28 -4.52 -3.22
N ASP A 130 0.59 -4.07 -2.01
CA ASP A 130 0.65 -4.88 -0.79
C ASP A 130 -0.74 -5.13 -0.15
N ASN A 131 -1.82 -4.91 -0.92
CA ASN A 131 -3.20 -5.12 -0.51
C ASN A 131 -3.67 -4.25 0.67
N LYS A 132 -3.00 -3.12 0.94
CA LYS A 132 -3.41 -2.17 1.98
C LYS A 132 -4.49 -1.24 1.45
N ALA A 133 -5.61 -1.13 2.15
CA ALA A 133 -6.70 -0.24 1.77
C ALA A 133 -6.35 1.22 2.07
N VAL A 134 -6.58 2.12 1.12
CA VAL A 134 -6.24 3.56 1.22
C VAL A 134 -7.46 4.49 1.12
N GLY A 135 -8.62 3.97 0.75
CA GLY A 135 -9.89 4.70 0.71
C GLY A 135 -10.74 4.35 -0.51
N SER A 136 -12.02 4.75 -0.54
CA SER A 136 -12.95 4.47 -1.65
C SER A 136 -13.13 5.61 -2.65
N LYS A 137 -12.64 6.81 -2.31
CA LYS A 137 -12.85 8.03 -3.09
C LYS A 137 -11.51 8.66 -3.44
N THR A 138 -11.46 9.23 -4.64
CA THR A 138 -10.38 10.10 -5.07
C THR A 138 -10.39 11.43 -4.31
N GLY A 139 -9.26 12.12 -4.27
CA GLY A 139 -9.08 13.38 -3.54
C GLY A 139 -8.09 13.25 -2.39
N ARG A 140 -7.96 14.33 -1.60
CA ARG A 140 -7.11 14.36 -0.40
C ARG A 140 -7.69 13.44 0.67
N THR A 141 -6.84 12.61 1.26
CA THR A 141 -7.22 11.66 2.31
C THR A 141 -6.05 11.44 3.27
N LYS A 142 -6.31 10.74 4.37
CA LYS A 142 -5.28 10.26 5.29
C LYS A 142 -5.25 8.74 5.28
N VAL A 143 -4.08 8.16 5.03
CA VAL A 143 -3.87 6.71 5.00
C VAL A 143 -2.94 6.30 6.13
N ALA A 144 -3.00 5.04 6.54
CA ALA A 144 -2.05 4.51 7.51
C ALA A 144 -0.62 4.57 6.94
N GLN A 145 0.38 4.88 7.74
CA GLN A 145 1.76 5.07 7.28
C GLN A 145 2.34 3.84 6.56
N SER A 146 1.90 2.62 6.90
CA SER A 146 2.26 1.36 6.23
C SER A 146 1.60 1.18 4.86
N ALA A 147 0.61 2.02 4.53
CA ALA A 147 -0.08 2.03 3.26
C ALA A 147 0.33 3.21 2.36
N ALA A 148 1.28 4.05 2.82
CA ALA A 148 1.72 5.29 2.18
C ALA A 148 2.98 5.10 1.30
#